data_AF-A0AAU4BS92-F1
#
_entry.id   AF-A0AAU4BS92-F1
#
_cell.length_a   1.000
_cell.length_b   1.000
_cell.length_c   1.000
_cell.angle_alpha   90.00
_cell.angle_beta   90.00
_cell.angle_gamma   90.00
#
_symmetry.space_group_name_H-M   'P 1'
#
loop_
_entity.id
_entity.type
_entity.pdbx_description
1 polymer ?
#
loop_
_entity_poly.entity_id
_entity_poly.type
_entity_poly.pdbx_seq_one_letter_code
_entity_poly.pdbx_strand_id
1 'polypeptide(L)'
;MRPGRLFVFVVLGVLSCLFAGSGRPAAAAPVERSDVPTRADHLAAALRRDPVYVTDHAARSVTADTAARIRASVARLGVPAFVAVTPTTGLGQEDPAESLVVLLRDRMRADGIYIVVDPSGGHGEARQFGGSRRLPVDDAWWAAKFESAYDASATDMIARFVDIALSGRARERRDHPRPRPKSATRKALDADDAADRRAARVETAAFGGGAALGGLPILGLLIVRRVRRVRRGNGRGRR
;
A
#
# COMPACT_ATOMS: atom_id res chain seq x y z
N MET A 1 -42.07 56.49 -35.47
CA MET A 1 -41.54 56.98 -34.18
C MET A 1 -42.51 58.00 -33.60
N ARG A 2 -43.25 57.63 -32.55
CA ARG A 2 -43.82 58.48 -31.49
C ARG A 2 -44.69 57.59 -30.56
N PRO A 3 -44.90 58.00 -29.30
CA PRO A 3 -44.82 57.11 -28.14
C PRO A 3 -46.18 56.77 -27.53
N GLY A 4 -46.17 55.73 -26.69
CA GLY A 4 -46.82 55.69 -25.38
C GLY A 4 -48.36 55.75 -25.33
N ARG A 5 -48.96 54.75 -24.67
CA ARG A 5 -49.59 54.88 -23.34
C ARG A 5 -50.41 53.63 -23.01
N LEU A 6 -50.14 53.08 -21.83
CA LEU A 6 -50.98 52.14 -21.10
C LEU A 6 -52.36 52.75 -20.79
N PHE A 7 -53.43 51.96 -20.95
CA PHE A 7 -54.68 51.99 -20.18
C PHE A 7 -55.31 50.58 -20.32
N VAL A 8 -55.22 49.69 -19.32
CA VAL A 8 -56.17 49.49 -18.20
C VAL A 8 -57.53 48.94 -18.70
N PHE A 9 -57.71 47.61 -18.57
CA PHE A 9 -58.75 46.89 -17.76
C PHE A 9 -60.20 46.99 -18.32
N VAL A 10 -61.10 45.99 -18.39
CA VAL A 10 -61.40 44.72 -17.68
C VAL A 10 -62.42 43.93 -18.58
N VAL A 11 -62.70 42.65 -18.22
CA VAL A 11 -63.98 41.88 -18.39
C VAL A 11 -64.01 40.97 -19.64
N LEU A 12 -64.36 39.68 -19.65
CA LEU A 12 -64.79 38.62 -18.70
C LEU A 12 -65.21 37.42 -19.59
N GLY A 13 -65.09 36.17 -19.13
CA GLY A 13 -66.01 35.10 -19.58
C GLY A 13 -65.44 33.84 -20.24
N VAL A 14 -65.06 32.86 -19.40
CA VAL A 14 -65.40 31.42 -19.44
C VAL A 14 -65.44 30.68 -20.80
N LEU A 15 -64.55 29.69 -21.01
CA LEU A 15 -64.97 28.37 -21.54
C LEU A 15 -63.91 27.27 -21.32
N SER A 16 -64.36 26.16 -20.73
CA SER A 16 -63.67 24.91 -20.41
C SER A 16 -63.09 24.18 -21.63
N CYS A 17 -61.94 23.49 -21.46
CA CYS A 17 -61.77 22.10 -21.90
C CYS A 17 -60.56 21.42 -21.27
N LEU A 18 -60.80 20.15 -20.92
CA LEU A 18 -59.97 19.17 -20.25
C LEU A 18 -58.61 18.96 -20.93
N PHE A 19 -57.53 18.98 -20.14
CA PHE A 19 -56.42 18.05 -20.31
C PHE A 19 -55.86 17.66 -18.93
N ALA A 20 -56.61 16.79 -18.25
CA ALA A 20 -56.11 16.04 -17.10
C ALA A 20 -55.14 14.96 -17.61
N GLY A 21 -53.93 15.38 -17.99
CA GLY A 21 -52.80 14.50 -18.23
C GLY A 21 -52.26 14.02 -16.89
N SER A 22 -52.80 12.91 -16.41
CA SER A 22 -52.36 12.19 -15.21
C SER A 22 -50.99 11.53 -15.47
N GLY A 23 -49.94 12.33 -15.51
CA GLY A 23 -48.55 11.87 -15.47
C GLY A 23 -48.23 11.36 -14.06
N ARG A 24 -48.66 10.12 -13.74
CA ARG A 24 -48.10 9.36 -12.62
C ARG A 24 -46.59 9.30 -12.83
N PRO A 25 -45.72 9.73 -11.89
CA PRO A 25 -44.32 9.36 -11.98
C PRO A 25 -44.28 7.84 -12.00
N ALA A 26 -43.76 7.28 -13.09
CA ALA A 26 -43.44 5.87 -13.15
C ALA A 26 -42.53 5.59 -11.97
N ALA A 27 -43.08 4.93 -10.95
CA ALA A 27 -42.30 4.40 -9.86
C ALA A 27 -41.23 3.54 -10.52
N ALA A 28 -39.97 3.98 -10.38
CA ALA A 28 -38.83 3.18 -10.81
C ALA A 28 -39.06 1.79 -10.23
N ALA A 29 -39.22 0.81 -11.12
CA ALA A 29 -39.33 -0.58 -10.73
C ALA A 29 -38.19 -0.87 -9.74
N PRO A 30 -38.45 -1.57 -8.63
CA PRO A 30 -37.38 -2.00 -7.74
C PRO A 30 -36.35 -2.68 -8.62
N VAL A 31 -35.12 -2.15 -8.66
CA VAL A 31 -34.00 -2.85 -9.27
C VAL A 31 -33.92 -4.16 -8.51
N GLU A 32 -34.40 -5.21 -9.14
CA GLU A 32 -34.35 -6.57 -8.64
C GLU A 32 -32.88 -6.85 -8.42
N ARG A 33 -32.43 -6.72 -7.17
CA ARG A 33 -31.04 -6.99 -6.81
C ARG A 33 -30.83 -8.44 -7.23
N SER A 34 -29.97 -8.63 -8.22
CA SER A 34 -29.57 -9.93 -8.69
C SER A 34 -29.26 -10.78 -7.47
N ASP A 35 -29.97 -11.90 -7.29
CA ASP A 35 -29.79 -12.84 -6.17
C ASP A 35 -28.44 -13.61 -6.27
N VAL A 36 -27.52 -13.09 -7.09
CA VAL A 36 -26.15 -13.59 -7.23
C VAL A 36 -25.38 -13.14 -6.00
N PRO A 37 -24.87 -14.07 -5.18
CA PRO A 37 -24.11 -13.74 -3.98
C PRO A 37 -22.93 -12.83 -4.33
N THR A 38 -22.84 -11.67 -3.68
CA THR A 38 -21.71 -10.76 -3.91
C THR A 38 -20.48 -11.25 -3.16
N ARG A 39 -19.30 -10.73 -3.51
CA ARG A 39 -18.06 -11.00 -2.75
C ARG A 39 -18.22 -10.66 -1.26
N ALA A 40 -18.94 -9.58 -0.96
CA ALA A 40 -19.25 -9.19 0.41
C ALA A 40 -20.17 -10.20 1.14
N ASP A 41 -21.09 -10.85 0.43
CA ASP A 41 -21.91 -11.94 1.00
C ASP A 41 -21.07 -13.14 1.39
N HIS A 42 -20.17 -13.57 0.51
CA HIS A 42 -19.27 -14.69 0.78
C HIS A 42 -18.36 -14.40 1.98
N LEU A 43 -17.75 -13.22 2.01
CA LEU A 43 -16.89 -12.80 3.11
C LEU A 43 -17.68 -12.66 4.42
N ALA A 44 -18.86 -12.06 4.41
CA ALA A 44 -19.71 -11.97 5.59
C ALA A 44 -20.10 -13.36 6.10
N ALA A 45 -20.48 -14.29 5.22
CA ALA A 45 -20.79 -15.66 5.60
C ALA A 45 -19.59 -16.39 6.23
N ALA A 46 -18.37 -16.17 5.71
CA ALA A 46 -17.15 -16.67 6.31
C ALA A 46 -16.88 -16.05 7.69
N LEU A 47 -17.01 -14.72 7.80
CA LEU A 47 -16.77 -13.96 9.03
C LEU A 47 -17.76 -14.27 10.17
N ARG A 48 -18.97 -14.71 9.84
CA ARG A 48 -19.93 -15.23 10.84
C ARG A 48 -19.47 -16.55 11.47
N ARG A 49 -18.69 -17.36 10.74
CA ARG A 49 -18.17 -18.65 11.23
C ARG A 49 -16.85 -18.46 11.98
N ASP A 50 -15.93 -17.70 11.42
CA ASP A 50 -14.67 -17.32 12.06
C ASP A 50 -14.44 -15.82 11.84
N PRO A 51 -14.27 -15.01 12.89
CA PRO A 51 -14.04 -13.56 12.76
C PRO A 51 -12.76 -13.20 11.97
N VAL A 52 -11.89 -14.16 11.67
CA VAL A 52 -10.72 -13.96 10.81
C VAL A 52 -10.81 -14.86 9.58
N TYR A 53 -11.06 -14.24 8.42
CA TYR A 53 -11.00 -14.90 7.11
C TYR A 53 -9.67 -14.59 6.43
N VAL A 54 -9.00 -15.63 5.95
CA VAL A 54 -7.77 -15.50 5.14
C VAL A 54 -7.97 -16.26 3.84
N THR A 55 -7.76 -15.57 2.72
CA THR A 55 -7.86 -16.17 1.39
C THR A 55 -6.79 -17.24 1.15
N ASP A 56 -7.17 -18.27 0.41
CA ASP A 56 -6.29 -19.31 -0.15
C ASP A 56 -5.59 -18.86 -1.45
N HIS A 57 -6.12 -17.86 -2.14
CA HIS A 57 -5.59 -17.34 -3.41
C HIS A 57 -4.23 -16.64 -3.32
N ALA A 58 -3.65 -16.54 -2.11
CA ALA A 58 -2.38 -15.85 -1.86
C ALA A 58 -1.36 -16.71 -1.11
N ALA A 59 -1.19 -17.97 -1.55
CA ALA A 59 -0.31 -18.95 -0.90
C ALA A 59 1.16 -18.51 -0.73
N ARG A 60 1.65 -17.53 -1.51
CA ARG A 60 3.02 -16.99 -1.34
C ARG A 60 3.16 -16.04 -0.14
N SER A 61 2.10 -15.38 0.28
CA SER A 61 2.11 -14.40 1.39
C SER A 61 1.36 -14.89 2.62
N VAL A 62 0.51 -15.91 2.47
CA VAL A 62 -0.28 -16.52 3.55
C VAL A 62 0.31 -17.87 3.95
N THR A 63 0.59 -18.02 5.24
CA THR A 63 1.00 -19.29 5.86
C THR A 63 -0.17 -19.90 6.65
N ALA A 64 -0.10 -21.19 6.98
CA ALA A 64 -1.16 -21.85 7.76
C ALA A 64 -1.42 -21.19 9.13
N ASP A 65 -0.40 -20.54 9.71
CA ASP A 65 -0.48 -19.87 11.02
C ASP A 65 -0.97 -18.40 10.93
N THR A 66 -1.12 -17.85 9.72
CA THR A 66 -1.49 -16.44 9.50
C THR A 66 -2.79 -16.06 10.21
N ALA A 67 -3.83 -16.88 10.11
CA ALA A 67 -5.11 -16.61 10.76
C ALA A 67 -4.99 -16.59 12.29
N ALA A 68 -4.21 -17.50 12.89
CA ALA A 68 -4.02 -17.57 14.33
C ALA A 68 -3.25 -16.36 14.87
N ARG A 69 -2.18 -15.92 14.18
CA ARG A 69 -1.42 -14.71 14.53
C ARG A 69 -2.26 -13.44 14.43
N ILE A 70 -3.08 -13.32 13.39
CA ILE A 70 -4.00 -12.19 13.22
C ILE A 70 -5.00 -12.18 14.37
N ARG A 71 -5.61 -13.33 14.68
CA ARG A 71 -6.58 -13.49 15.76
C ARG A 71 -5.98 -13.08 17.11
N ALA A 72 -4.78 -13.55 17.43
CA ALA A 72 -4.07 -13.18 18.65
C ALA A 72 -3.79 -11.66 18.73
N SER A 73 -3.46 -11.04 17.59
CA SER A 73 -3.23 -9.59 17.52
C SER A 73 -4.51 -8.81 17.80
N VAL A 74 -5.60 -9.10 17.06
CA VAL A 74 -6.84 -8.32 17.19
C VAL A 74 -7.58 -8.57 18.50
N ALA A 75 -7.40 -9.73 19.13
CA ALA A 75 -7.95 -10.02 20.45
C ALA A 75 -7.49 -9.00 21.52
N ARG A 76 -6.29 -8.43 21.37
CA ARG A 76 -5.76 -7.40 22.28
C ARG A 76 -6.56 -6.09 22.27
N LEU A 77 -7.34 -5.82 21.22
CA LEU A 77 -8.15 -4.61 21.12
C LEU A 77 -9.29 -4.58 22.16
N GLY A 78 -9.71 -5.74 22.66
CA GLY A 78 -10.78 -5.86 23.65
C GLY A 78 -12.17 -5.49 23.12
N VAL A 79 -12.34 -5.46 21.80
CA VAL A 79 -13.62 -5.27 21.10
C VAL A 79 -13.73 -6.31 19.98
N PRO A 80 -14.95 -6.70 19.55
CA PRO A 80 -15.11 -7.59 18.41
C PRO A 80 -14.40 -7.01 17.17
N ALA A 81 -13.58 -7.83 16.52
CA ALA A 81 -12.83 -7.46 15.34
C ALA A 81 -13.02 -8.52 14.26
N PHE A 82 -13.45 -8.08 13.08
CA PHE A 82 -13.69 -8.90 11.90
C PHE A 82 -12.65 -8.57 10.85
N VAL A 83 -11.83 -9.55 10.48
CA VAL A 83 -10.68 -9.36 9.58
C VAL A 83 -10.84 -10.21 8.34
N ALA A 84 -10.82 -9.59 7.17
CA ALA A 84 -10.77 -10.26 5.88
C ALA A 84 -9.43 -9.96 5.19
N VAL A 85 -8.58 -10.97 5.05
CA VAL A 85 -7.35 -10.91 4.26
C VAL A 85 -7.68 -11.42 2.86
N THR A 86 -7.84 -10.50 1.91
CA THR A 86 -8.30 -10.78 0.54
C THR A 86 -7.75 -9.74 -0.43
N PRO A 87 -7.47 -10.06 -1.71
CA PRO A 87 -6.96 -9.08 -2.65
C PRO A 87 -7.90 -7.87 -2.75
N THR A 88 -7.35 -6.69 -2.51
CA THR A 88 -8.10 -5.41 -2.51
C THR A 88 -7.90 -4.63 -3.81
N THR A 89 -7.25 -5.22 -4.81
CA THR A 89 -7.08 -4.62 -6.14
C THR A 89 -8.44 -4.32 -6.75
N GLY A 90 -8.68 -3.07 -7.14
CA GLY A 90 -9.98 -2.61 -7.66
C GLY A 90 -11.06 -2.38 -6.61
N LEU A 91 -10.71 -2.18 -5.33
CA LEU A 91 -11.65 -1.85 -4.26
C LEU A 91 -11.17 -0.64 -3.45
N GLY A 92 -11.95 0.44 -3.48
CA GLY A 92 -12.31 1.24 -2.29
C GLY A 92 -11.21 1.94 -1.48
N GLN A 93 -10.22 2.58 -2.12
CA GLN A 93 -9.53 3.73 -1.49
C GLN A 93 -9.97 5.09 -2.06
N GLU A 94 -10.48 5.11 -3.30
CA GLU A 94 -10.83 6.33 -4.03
C GLU A 94 -12.35 6.54 -4.15
N ASP A 95 -13.16 5.47 -4.05
CA ASP A 95 -14.63 5.54 -4.06
C ASP A 95 -15.24 4.90 -2.79
N PRO A 96 -15.89 5.69 -1.91
CA PRO A 96 -16.62 5.18 -0.74
C PRO A 96 -17.73 4.17 -1.07
N ALA A 97 -18.32 4.23 -2.27
CA ALA A 97 -19.36 3.30 -2.70
C ALA A 97 -18.82 1.86 -2.89
N GLU A 98 -17.51 1.72 -3.10
CA GLU A 98 -16.81 0.44 -3.24
C GLU A 98 -16.13 -0.02 -1.93
N SER A 99 -16.33 0.69 -0.82
CA SER A 99 -15.76 0.30 0.48
C SER A 99 -16.33 -1.04 0.92
N LEU A 100 -15.51 -2.09 0.79
CA LEU A 100 -15.85 -3.43 1.22
C LEU A 100 -16.11 -3.50 2.73
N VAL A 101 -15.47 -2.64 3.52
CA VAL A 101 -15.66 -2.54 4.96
C VAL A 101 -17.10 -2.12 5.31
N VAL A 102 -17.66 -1.14 4.60
CA VAL A 102 -19.06 -0.70 4.79
C VAL A 102 -20.03 -1.80 4.37
N LEU A 103 -19.81 -2.42 3.20
CA LEU A 103 -20.64 -3.52 2.73
C LEU A 103 -20.63 -4.72 3.70
N LEU A 104 -19.46 -5.06 4.27
CA LEU A 104 -19.35 -6.11 5.28
C LEU A 104 -20.13 -5.76 6.54
N ARG A 105 -20.08 -4.50 7.00
CA ARG A 105 -20.88 -4.07 8.14
C ARG A 105 -22.37 -4.22 7.87
N ASP A 106 -22.85 -3.82 6.69
CA ASP A 106 -24.27 -3.90 6.34
C ASP A 106 -24.79 -5.34 6.31
N ARG A 107 -23.95 -6.28 5.86
CA ARG A 107 -24.27 -7.73 5.82
C ARG A 107 -24.10 -8.41 7.18
N MET A 108 -23.10 -8.03 7.96
CA MET A 108 -22.84 -8.62 9.28
C MET A 108 -23.77 -8.08 10.37
N ARG A 109 -24.20 -6.81 10.26
CA ARG A 109 -25.04 -6.10 11.24
C ARG A 109 -24.53 -6.20 12.69
N ALA A 110 -23.22 -6.32 12.88
CA ALA A 110 -22.59 -6.54 14.17
C ALA A 110 -21.64 -5.39 14.53
N ASP A 111 -21.68 -4.94 15.78
CA ASP A 111 -20.77 -3.92 16.30
C ASP A 111 -19.35 -4.45 16.45
N GLY A 112 -18.38 -3.66 16.01
CA GLY A 112 -16.97 -4.06 16.00
C GLY A 112 -16.09 -3.27 15.05
N ILE A 113 -14.82 -3.67 15.02
CA ILE A 113 -13.82 -3.19 14.07
C ILE A 113 -13.81 -4.11 12.87
N TYR A 114 -13.89 -3.54 11.68
CA TYR A 114 -13.84 -4.24 10.41
C TYR A 114 -12.54 -3.88 9.71
N ILE A 115 -11.74 -4.89 9.36
CA ILE A 115 -10.44 -4.73 8.73
C ILE A 115 -10.45 -5.55 7.45
N VAL A 116 -10.24 -4.89 6.31
CA VAL A 116 -10.00 -5.53 5.02
C VAL A 116 -8.58 -5.19 4.63
N VAL A 117 -7.77 -6.21 4.33
CA VAL A 117 -6.35 -6.00 4.00
C VAL A 117 -5.92 -6.93 2.87
N ASP A 118 -5.08 -6.42 1.99
CA ASP A 118 -4.45 -7.23 0.95
C ASP A 118 -3.47 -8.24 1.56
N PRO A 119 -3.38 -9.48 1.05
CA PRO A 119 -2.43 -10.48 1.55
C PRO A 119 -0.97 -10.01 1.52
N SER A 120 -0.58 -9.21 0.53
CA SER A 120 0.76 -8.61 0.42
C SER A 120 0.97 -7.42 1.36
N GLY A 121 -0.08 -6.99 2.06
CA GLY A 121 -0.08 -5.85 2.97
C GLY A 121 -0.14 -4.49 2.24
N GLY A 122 -0.11 -3.41 3.02
CA GLY A 122 -0.03 -2.04 2.53
C GLY A 122 -1.32 -1.45 1.95
N HIS A 123 -2.20 -2.27 1.38
CA HIS A 123 -3.51 -1.87 0.86
C HIS A 123 -4.64 -2.45 1.71
N GLY A 124 -5.69 -1.66 1.89
CA GLY A 124 -6.83 -2.03 2.71
C GLY A 124 -7.41 -0.86 3.50
N GLU A 125 -8.38 -1.19 4.32
CA GLU A 125 -9.19 -0.25 5.09
C GLU A 125 -9.53 -0.86 6.45
N ALA A 126 -9.51 -0.05 7.51
CA ALA A 126 -10.00 -0.44 8.83
C ALA A 126 -10.97 0.63 9.35
N ARG A 127 -12.15 0.21 9.80
CA ARG A 127 -13.15 1.12 10.41
C ARG A 127 -13.84 0.49 11.59
N GLN A 128 -14.24 1.33 12.54
CA GLN A 128 -15.03 0.91 13.69
C GLN A 128 -16.50 1.31 13.49
N PHE A 129 -17.40 0.36 13.71
CA PHE A 129 -18.84 0.60 13.71
C PHE A 129 -19.45 0.21 15.06
N GLY A 130 -20.15 1.15 15.69
CA GLY A 130 -20.80 0.92 16.98
C GLY A 130 -19.82 0.53 18.11
N GLY A 131 -20.34 -0.12 19.14
CA GLY A 131 -19.56 -0.57 20.30
C GLY A 131 -19.33 0.48 21.41
N SER A 132 -19.06 -0.03 22.62
CA SER A 132 -18.92 0.74 23.86
C SER A 132 -17.57 1.42 24.03
N ARG A 133 -16.50 0.89 23.42
CA ARG A 133 -15.14 1.46 23.45
C ARG A 133 -14.78 2.06 22.10
N ARG A 134 -14.46 3.35 22.05
CA ARG A 134 -13.93 4.00 20.85
C ARG A 134 -12.41 3.87 20.80
N LEU A 135 -11.90 3.38 19.68
CA LEU A 135 -10.46 3.30 19.38
C LEU A 135 -10.13 4.22 18.20
N PRO A 136 -8.91 4.79 18.14
CA PRO A 136 -8.50 5.67 17.04
C PRO A 136 -8.12 4.84 15.80
N VAL A 137 -9.10 4.11 15.23
CA VAL A 137 -8.87 3.11 14.18
C VAL A 137 -8.34 3.73 12.89
N ASP A 138 -8.93 4.83 12.43
CA ASP A 138 -8.50 5.50 11.20
C ASP A 138 -7.07 6.02 11.31
N ASP A 139 -6.77 6.75 12.40
CA ASP A 139 -5.42 7.26 12.66
C ASP A 139 -4.40 6.13 12.80
N ALA A 140 -4.74 5.06 13.51
CA ALA A 140 -3.85 3.91 13.70
C ALA A 140 -3.61 3.15 12.39
N TRP A 141 -4.62 3.05 11.52
CA TRP A 141 -4.49 2.39 10.21
C TRP A 141 -3.54 3.16 9.31
N TRP A 142 -3.71 4.48 9.21
CA TRP A 142 -2.83 5.34 8.43
C TRP A 142 -1.40 5.34 8.97
N ALA A 143 -1.23 5.47 10.29
CA ALA A 143 0.08 5.38 10.91
C ALA A 143 0.74 4.01 10.65
N ALA A 144 0.01 2.90 10.75
CA ALA A 144 0.53 1.57 10.43
C ALA A 144 0.94 1.45 8.96
N LYS A 145 0.13 1.99 8.04
CA LYS A 145 0.44 2.04 6.60
C LYS A 145 1.69 2.87 6.32
N PHE A 146 1.90 3.98 7.02
CA PHE A 146 3.09 4.81 6.85
C PHE A 146 4.33 4.22 7.51
N GLU A 147 4.22 3.49 8.60
CA GLU A 147 5.38 2.98 9.33
C GLU A 147 5.78 1.54 8.96
N SER A 148 4.96 0.83 8.19
CA SER A 148 5.28 -0.53 7.75
C SER A 148 6.25 -0.53 6.56
N ALA A 149 7.05 -1.59 6.44
CA ALA A 149 7.85 -1.83 5.26
C ALA A 149 6.95 -2.01 4.02
N TYR A 150 7.46 -1.71 2.84
CA TYR A 150 6.70 -1.86 1.58
C TYR A 150 6.26 -3.30 1.29
N ASP A 151 7.00 -4.28 1.79
CA ASP A 151 6.76 -5.72 1.66
C ASP A 151 6.26 -6.34 2.98
N ALA A 152 5.75 -5.52 3.92
CA ALA A 152 5.20 -6.02 5.17
C ALA A 152 3.95 -6.85 4.90
N SER A 153 3.90 -8.07 5.44
CA SER A 153 2.74 -8.95 5.28
C SER A 153 1.48 -8.36 5.94
N ALA A 154 0.29 -8.83 5.52
CA ALA A 154 -0.98 -8.50 6.19
C ALA A 154 -0.91 -8.69 7.72
N THR A 155 -0.20 -9.74 8.17
CA THR A 155 -0.06 -10.03 9.60
C THR A 155 0.76 -8.98 10.32
N ASP A 156 1.87 -8.54 9.73
CA ASP A 156 2.76 -7.53 10.33
C ASP A 156 2.08 -6.16 10.35
N MET A 157 1.33 -5.84 9.29
CA MET A 157 0.51 -4.63 9.20
C MET A 157 -0.57 -4.60 10.28
N ILE A 158 -1.32 -5.69 10.47
CA ILE A 158 -2.36 -5.78 11.51
C ILE A 158 -1.75 -5.70 12.91
N ALA A 159 -0.64 -6.40 13.16
CA ALA A 159 0.05 -6.32 14.45
C ALA A 159 0.50 -4.88 14.74
N ARG A 160 1.05 -4.17 13.74
CA ARG A 160 1.44 -2.77 13.87
C ARG A 160 0.25 -1.86 14.13
N PHE A 161 -0.84 -2.05 13.39
CA PHE A 161 -2.10 -1.34 13.59
C PHE A 161 -2.59 -1.48 15.04
N VAL A 162 -2.64 -2.71 15.56
CA VAL A 162 -3.08 -2.98 16.94
C VAL A 162 -2.17 -2.26 17.95
N ASP A 163 -0.85 -2.35 17.77
CA ASP A 163 0.10 -1.67 18.66
C ASP A 163 -0.12 -0.15 18.68
N ILE A 164 -0.36 0.45 17.52
CA ILE A 164 -0.59 1.90 17.41
C ILE A 164 -1.95 2.28 18.00
N ALA A 165 -3.00 1.50 17.71
CA ALA A 165 -4.34 1.73 18.24
C ALA A 165 -4.38 1.70 19.77
N LEU A 166 -3.55 0.84 20.39
CA LEU A 166 -3.42 0.72 21.84
C LEU A 166 -2.39 1.68 22.46
N SER A 167 -1.53 2.31 21.66
CA SER A 167 -0.44 3.16 22.16
C SER A 167 -0.87 4.52 22.73
N GLY A 168 -2.12 4.95 22.47
CA GLY A 168 -2.59 6.30 22.78
C GLY A 168 -2.00 7.41 21.90
N ARG A 169 -1.11 7.08 20.94
CA ARG A 169 -0.40 8.04 20.07
C ARG A 169 -0.76 7.91 18.59
N ALA A 170 -1.91 7.30 18.27
CA ALA A 170 -2.29 7.02 16.90
C ALA A 170 -2.28 8.28 16.00
N ARG A 171 -2.90 9.37 16.47
CA ARG A 171 -2.95 10.64 15.74
C ARG A 171 -1.57 11.28 15.55
N GLU A 172 -0.78 11.37 16.62
CA GLU A 172 0.61 11.88 16.55
C GLU A 172 1.43 11.09 15.52
N ARG A 173 1.33 9.76 15.51
CA ARG A 173 2.08 8.90 14.59
C ARG A 173 1.54 8.93 13.17
N ARG A 174 0.27 9.29 12.96
CA ARG A 174 -0.27 9.56 11.64
C ARG A 174 0.30 10.85 11.08
N ASP A 175 0.30 11.92 11.88
CA ASP A 175 0.75 13.24 11.47
C ASP A 175 2.28 13.32 11.33
N HIS A 176 2.99 12.55 12.17
CA HIS A 176 4.44 12.44 12.20
C HIS A 176 4.87 10.95 12.17
N PRO A 177 4.73 10.28 11.00
CA PRO A 177 5.07 8.87 10.89
C PRO A 177 6.57 8.65 11.05
N ARG A 178 6.93 7.59 11.76
CA ARG A 178 8.33 7.18 11.82
C ARG A 178 8.85 6.78 10.43
N PRO A 179 10.17 6.94 10.18
CA PRO A 179 10.77 6.48 8.94
C PRO A 179 10.43 5.01 8.68
N ARG A 180 10.01 4.71 7.45
CA ARG A 180 9.72 3.34 7.03
C ARG A 180 10.95 2.46 7.19
N PRO A 181 10.82 1.27 7.81
CA PRO A 181 11.88 0.28 7.77
C PRO A 181 12.10 -0.17 6.33
N LYS A 182 13.37 -0.43 5.97
CA LYS A 182 13.71 -1.00 4.67
C LYS A 182 13.03 -2.37 4.50
N SER A 183 12.53 -2.61 3.29
CA SER A 183 12.00 -3.91 2.90
C SER A 183 13.07 -5.01 2.97
N ALA A 184 12.64 -6.26 3.14
CA ALA A 184 13.54 -7.41 3.11
C ALA A 184 14.27 -7.48 1.76
N THR A 185 13.56 -7.22 0.66
CA THR A 185 14.16 -7.12 -0.68
C THR A 185 15.24 -6.05 -0.75
N ARG A 186 15.00 -4.85 -0.20
CA ARG A 186 16.01 -3.79 -0.22
C ARG A 186 17.22 -4.14 0.65
N LYS A 187 17.01 -4.78 1.80
CA LYS A 187 18.12 -5.26 2.64
C LYS A 187 18.96 -6.31 1.91
N ALA A 188 18.33 -7.23 1.18
CA ALA A 188 19.03 -8.23 0.39
C ALA A 188 19.86 -7.60 -0.73
N LEU A 189 19.28 -6.66 -1.49
CA LEU A 189 20.00 -5.90 -2.52
C LEU A 189 21.16 -5.08 -1.94
N ASP A 190 20.94 -4.38 -0.82
CA ASP A 190 22.01 -3.61 -0.17
C ASP A 190 23.18 -4.51 0.29
N ALA A 191 22.88 -5.75 0.71
CA ALA A 191 23.89 -6.73 1.11
C ALA A 191 24.68 -7.27 -0.09
N ASP A 192 24.00 -7.50 -1.20
CA ASP A 192 24.60 -7.92 -2.47
C ASP A 192 25.52 -6.82 -3.03
N ASP A 193 25.04 -5.58 -3.11
CA ASP A 193 25.82 -4.40 -3.50
C ASP A 193 27.06 -4.20 -2.61
N ALA A 194 26.96 -4.57 -1.33
CA ALA A 194 28.09 -4.50 -0.39
C ALA A 194 29.10 -5.62 -0.64
N ALA A 195 28.64 -6.82 -1.00
CA ALA A 195 29.48 -7.95 -1.38
C ALA A 195 30.26 -7.64 -2.67
N ASP A 196 29.59 -7.11 -3.68
CA ASP A 196 30.21 -6.72 -4.96
C ASP A 196 31.29 -5.64 -4.77
N ARG A 197 30.99 -4.59 -3.99
CA ARG A 197 31.98 -3.56 -3.65
C ARG A 197 33.16 -4.10 -2.85
N ARG A 198 32.98 -5.19 -2.10
CA ARG A 198 34.08 -5.87 -1.42
C ARG A 198 34.92 -6.67 -2.41
N ALA A 199 34.29 -7.40 -3.32
CA ALA A 199 34.98 -8.16 -4.37
C ALA A 199 35.82 -7.23 -5.27
N ALA A 200 35.23 -6.12 -5.76
CA ALA A 200 35.93 -5.15 -6.59
C ALA A 200 37.16 -4.53 -5.90
N ARG A 201 37.08 -4.28 -4.57
CA ARG A 201 38.23 -3.78 -3.79
C ARG A 201 39.35 -4.82 -3.70
N VAL A 202 38.99 -6.10 -3.49
CA VAL A 202 39.96 -7.20 -3.45
C VAL A 202 40.61 -7.37 -4.81
N GLU A 203 39.85 -7.33 -5.90
CA GLU A 203 40.36 -7.41 -7.27
C GLU A 203 41.31 -6.24 -7.59
N THR A 204 40.90 -5.01 -7.29
CA THR A 204 41.73 -3.82 -7.51
C THR A 204 43.03 -3.90 -6.71
N ALA A 205 42.97 -4.37 -5.47
CA ALA A 205 44.17 -4.57 -4.65
C ALA A 205 45.08 -5.68 -5.20
N ALA A 206 44.50 -6.78 -5.69
CA ALA A 206 45.25 -7.86 -6.32
C ALA A 206 45.91 -7.42 -7.63
N PHE A 207 45.19 -6.70 -8.49
CA PHE A 207 45.72 -6.16 -9.74
C PHE A 207 46.82 -5.11 -9.48
N GLY A 208 46.55 -4.16 -8.58
CA GLY A 208 47.53 -3.13 -8.18
C GLY A 208 48.79 -3.74 -7.54
N GLY A 209 48.61 -4.73 -6.66
CA GLY A 209 49.71 -5.48 -6.06
C GLY A 209 50.52 -6.26 -7.09
N GLY A 210 49.86 -6.95 -8.02
CA GLY A 210 50.51 -7.68 -9.11
C GLY A 210 51.31 -6.77 -10.05
N ALA A 211 50.74 -5.62 -10.43
CA ALA A 211 51.42 -4.62 -11.25
C ALA A 211 52.65 -4.03 -10.55
N ALA A 212 52.54 -3.76 -9.23
CA ALA A 212 53.66 -3.25 -8.45
C ALA A 212 54.79 -4.29 -8.31
N LEU A 213 54.46 -5.56 -8.08
CA LEU A 213 55.44 -6.63 -7.87
C LEU A 213 56.08 -7.15 -9.16
N GLY A 214 55.36 -7.17 -10.28
CA GLY A 214 55.85 -7.71 -11.55
C GLY A 214 56.23 -6.64 -12.58
N GLY A 215 55.34 -5.67 -12.80
CA GLY A 215 55.48 -4.68 -13.86
C GLY A 215 56.58 -3.66 -13.59
N LEU A 216 56.62 -3.11 -12.38
CA LEU A 216 57.62 -2.10 -11.98
C LEU A 216 59.08 -2.61 -12.05
N PRO A 217 59.43 -3.80 -11.53
CA PRO A 217 60.80 -4.28 -11.62
C PRO A 217 61.24 -4.59 -13.06
N ILE A 218 60.36 -5.15 -13.91
CA ILE A 218 60.66 -5.38 -15.33
C ILE A 218 60.88 -4.04 -16.05
N LEU A 219 60.01 -3.06 -15.82
CA LEU A 219 60.14 -1.72 -16.39
C LEU A 219 61.44 -1.05 -15.95
N GLY A 220 61.78 -1.12 -14.66
CA GLY A 220 63.05 -0.62 -14.12
C GLY A 220 64.25 -1.28 -14.78
N LEU A 221 64.23 -2.59 -14.97
CA LEU A 221 65.30 -3.33 -15.65
C LEU A 221 65.45 -2.93 -17.13
N LEU A 222 64.33 -2.72 -17.84
CA LEU A 222 64.33 -2.25 -19.22
C LEU A 222 64.89 -0.82 -19.35
N ILE A 223 64.52 0.09 -18.43
CA ILE A 223 65.05 1.46 -18.37
C ILE A 223 66.57 1.43 -18.14
N VAL A 224 67.04 0.66 -17.15
CA VAL A 224 68.47 0.51 -16.86
C VAL A 224 69.22 -0.03 -18.08
N ARG A 225 68.67 -1.05 -18.77
CA ARG A 225 69.28 -1.64 -19.96
C ARG A 225 69.33 -0.65 -21.14
N ARG A 226 68.32 0.21 -21.30
CA ARG A 226 68.28 1.25 -22.35
C ARG A 226 69.31 2.35 -22.08
N VAL A 227 69.38 2.87 -20.86
CA VAL A 227 70.36 3.90 -20.46
C VAL A 227 71.79 3.40 -20.62
N ARG A 228 72.07 2.15 -20.21
CA ARG A 228 73.39 1.53 -20.40
C ARG A 228 73.79 1.39 -21.88
N ARG A 229 72.84 1.09 -22.78
CA ARG A 229 73.10 1.01 -24.23
C ARG A 229 73.43 2.38 -24.83
N VAL A 230 72.67 3.42 -24.49
CA VAL A 230 72.92 4.78 -25.00
C VAL A 230 74.28 5.32 -24.53
N ARG A 231 74.63 5.12 -23.25
CA ARG A 231 75.95 5.52 -22.72
C ARG A 231 77.12 4.78 -23.39
N ARG A 232 76.94 3.51 -23.77
CA ARG A 232 77.95 2.75 -24.50
C ARG A 232 78.06 3.15 -25.98
N GLY A 233 76.98 3.66 -26.58
CA GLY A 233 76.98 4.20 -27.95
C GLY A 233 77.73 5.55 -28.03
N ASN A 234 77.51 6.45 -27.08
CA ASN A 234 78.18 7.76 -27.05
C ASN A 234 79.69 7.71 -26.70
N GLY A 235 80.20 6.57 -26.23
CA GLY A 235 81.64 6.40 -25.95
C GLY A 235 82.49 6.02 -27.16
N ARG A 236 81.89 5.78 -28.34
CA ARG A 236 82.59 5.36 -29.57
C ARG A 236 82.77 6.47 -30.62
N GLY A 237 82.39 7.71 -30.33
CA GLY A 237 82.46 8.85 -31.26
C GLY A 237 83.50 9.93 -30.94
N ARG A 238 84.53 9.62 -30.13
CA ARG A 238 85.67 10.53 -29.88
C ARG A 238 86.98 9.76 -30.02
N ARG A 239 87.36 9.48 -31.26
CA ARG A 239 88.75 9.40 -31.72
C ARG A 239 88.79 9.86 -33.16
#